data_AF-A0A7K3L473-F1
#
_entry.id   AF-A0A7K3L473-F1
#
_cell.length_a   1.000
_cell.length_b   1.000
_cell.length_c   1.000
_cell.angle_alpha   90.00
_cell.angle_beta   90.00
_cell.angle_gamma   90.00
#
_symmetry.space_group_name_H-M   'P 1'
#
loop_
_entity.id
_entity.type
_entity.pdbx_description
1 polymer ?
#
loop_
_entity_poly.entity_id
_entity_poly.type
_entity_poly.pdbx_seq_one_letter_code
_entity_poly.pdbx_strand_id
1 'polypeptide(L)'
;MTDNTPTLDAAQLRGFALVADAVARALAQQPDEAVVGEVQRVAEALGDDRFAAVTPGEALEQRFFDRFVVTASPYYLPLVEGSVREAYEDDGRLRFGPLRSRHSDHVLSCYRAVGFDPAGWGARGVVAEGLKPDALACELEFMASLALVASGDAAAGAAETPGAGEAPGADAEGRAAAA
;
A
#
# COMPACT_ATOMS: atom_id res chain seq x y z
N MET A 1 2.39 -22.11 -29.24
CA MET A 1 2.47 -20.68 -28.92
C MET A 1 3.59 -20.51 -27.93
N THR A 2 4.73 -19.98 -28.36
CA THR A 2 5.76 -19.50 -27.42
C THR A 2 5.24 -18.22 -26.81
N ASP A 3 5.09 -18.23 -25.49
CA ASP A 3 4.71 -17.08 -24.70
C ASP A 3 5.82 -16.03 -24.82
N ASN A 4 5.58 -15.00 -25.63
CA ASN A 4 6.50 -13.88 -25.88
C ASN A 4 6.30 -12.75 -24.87
N THR A 5 5.65 -13.03 -23.73
CA THR A 5 5.53 -12.04 -22.65
C THR A 5 6.93 -11.65 -22.19
N PRO A 6 7.36 -10.38 -22.36
CA PRO A 6 8.66 -9.96 -21.91
C PRO A 6 8.73 -10.16 -20.39
N THR A 7 9.56 -11.11 -19.96
CA THR A 7 9.86 -11.32 -18.56
C THR A 7 10.95 -10.33 -18.15
N LEU A 8 10.68 -9.54 -17.11
CA LEU A 8 11.68 -8.66 -16.52
C LEU A 8 12.80 -9.52 -15.92
N ASP A 9 14.05 -9.12 -16.14
CA ASP A 9 15.18 -9.71 -15.45
C ASP A 9 15.23 -9.29 -13.96
N ALA A 10 16.09 -9.95 -13.17
CA ALA A 10 16.17 -9.67 -11.74
C ALA A 10 16.57 -8.22 -11.41
N ALA A 11 17.39 -7.57 -12.24
CA ALA A 11 17.78 -6.18 -12.02
C ALA A 11 16.62 -5.23 -12.33
N GLN A 12 15.85 -5.51 -13.39
CA GLN A 12 14.65 -4.78 -13.74
C GLN A 12 13.56 -4.92 -12.68
N LEU A 13 13.38 -6.12 -12.11
CA LEU A 13 12.44 -6.36 -11.01
C LEU A 13 12.81 -5.56 -9.75
N ARG A 14 14.10 -5.53 -9.38
CA ARG A 14 14.57 -4.68 -8.27
C ARG A 14 14.36 -3.20 -8.54
N GLY A 15 14.67 -2.75 -9.75
CA GLY A 15 14.42 -1.37 -10.17
C GLY A 15 12.94 -0.99 -10.07
N PHE A 16 12.06 -1.87 -10.56
CA PHE A 16 10.62 -1.68 -10.42
C PHE A 16 10.17 -1.62 -8.96
N ALA A 17 10.65 -2.53 -8.11
CA ALA A 17 10.29 -2.56 -6.70
C ALA A 17 10.65 -1.24 -5.99
N LEU A 18 11.84 -0.69 -6.27
CA LEU A 18 12.28 0.60 -5.72
C LEU A 18 11.38 1.76 -6.18
N VAL A 19 11.01 1.79 -7.46
CA VAL A 19 10.11 2.82 -7.98
C VAL A 19 8.73 2.69 -7.35
N ALA A 20 8.21 1.47 -7.27
CA ALA A 20 6.88 1.19 -6.73
C ALA A 20 6.76 1.55 -5.24
N ASP A 21 7.75 1.19 -4.40
CA ASP A 21 7.79 1.56 -2.97
C ASP A 21 7.83 3.09 -2.80
N ALA A 22 8.72 3.79 -3.52
CA ALA A 22 8.83 5.25 -3.42
C ALA A 22 7.52 5.95 -3.80
N VAL A 23 6.85 5.49 -4.86
CA VAL A 23 5.53 6.02 -5.27
C VAL A 23 4.46 5.66 -4.24
N ALA A 24 4.43 4.42 -3.75
CA ALA A 24 3.48 3.99 -2.73
C ALA A 24 3.57 4.88 -1.49
N ARG A 25 4.79 5.15 -1.00
CA ARG A 25 5.03 6.01 0.16
C ARG A 25 4.58 7.44 -0.09
N ALA A 26 4.88 8.00 -1.25
CA ALA A 26 4.46 9.34 -1.63
C ALA A 26 2.93 9.51 -1.69
N LEU A 27 2.20 8.42 -1.92
CA LEU A 27 0.74 8.40 -1.93
C LEU A 27 0.12 8.10 -0.56
N ALA A 28 0.85 7.42 0.33
CA ALA A 28 0.34 6.98 1.63
C ALA A 28 0.76 7.86 2.81
N GLN A 29 1.80 8.67 2.66
CA GLN A 29 2.43 9.40 3.76
C GLN A 29 2.49 10.89 3.48
N GLN A 30 2.44 11.69 4.55
CA GLN A 30 2.64 13.13 4.47
C GLN A 30 4.02 13.42 3.84
N PRO A 31 4.11 14.39 2.91
CA PRO A 31 5.33 14.63 2.14
C PRO A 31 6.40 15.37 2.97
N ASP A 32 7.05 14.64 3.87
CA ASP A 32 8.19 15.10 4.68
C ASP A 32 9.52 15.01 3.92
N GLU A 33 10.62 15.35 4.59
CA GLU A 33 11.98 15.28 4.02
C GLU A 33 12.36 13.88 3.53
N ALA A 34 11.92 12.83 4.23
CA ALA A 34 12.25 11.46 3.87
C ALA A 34 11.51 11.04 2.59
N VAL A 35 10.20 11.27 2.54
CA VAL A 35 9.35 10.93 1.39
C VAL A 35 9.77 11.73 0.15
N VAL A 36 9.94 13.06 0.28
CA VAL A 36 10.34 13.91 -0.85
C VAL A 36 11.73 13.53 -1.35
N GLY A 37 12.69 13.31 -0.44
CA GLY A 37 14.04 12.91 -0.81
C GLY A 37 14.09 11.55 -1.50
N GLU A 38 13.21 10.61 -1.13
CA GLU A 38 13.11 9.30 -1.78
C GLU A 38 12.59 9.42 -3.23
N VAL A 39 11.51 10.17 -3.44
CA VAL A 39 10.98 10.45 -4.78
C VAL A 39 12.02 11.14 -5.66
N GLN A 40 12.76 12.12 -5.10
CA GLN A 40 13.82 12.82 -5.84
C GLN A 40 14.94 11.88 -6.28
N ARG A 41 15.43 10.99 -5.40
CA ARG A 41 16.47 10.02 -5.76
C ARG A 41 16.01 9.05 -6.83
N VAL A 42 14.78 8.56 -6.75
CA VAL A 42 14.19 7.68 -7.77
C VAL A 42 14.05 8.42 -9.10
N ALA A 43 13.53 9.65 -9.09
CA ALA A 43 13.38 10.46 -10.29
C ALA A 43 14.75 10.76 -10.94
N GLU A 44 15.75 11.14 -10.15
CA GLU A 44 17.13 11.37 -10.63
C GLU A 44 17.71 10.11 -11.28
N ALA A 45 17.53 8.94 -10.66
CA ALA A 45 17.99 7.66 -11.21
C ALA A 45 17.30 7.31 -12.55
N LEU A 46 16.07 7.79 -12.76
CA LEU A 46 15.33 7.66 -14.02
C LEU A 46 15.65 8.77 -15.04
N GLY A 47 16.52 9.72 -14.69
CA GLY A 47 16.84 10.87 -15.53
C GLY A 47 15.74 11.93 -15.60
N ASP A 48 14.89 12.01 -14.57
CA ASP A 48 13.78 12.95 -14.47
C ASP A 48 14.05 14.04 -13.43
N ASP A 49 14.18 15.29 -13.89
CA ASP A 49 14.53 16.45 -13.08
C ASP A 49 13.30 17.22 -12.55
N ARG A 50 12.07 16.81 -12.91
CA ARG A 50 10.83 17.51 -12.54
C ARG A 50 10.61 17.63 -11.03
N PHE A 51 11.23 16.74 -10.25
CA PHE A 51 11.13 16.70 -8.79
C PHE A 51 12.25 17.44 -8.07
N ALA A 52 13.30 17.89 -8.78
CA ALA A 52 14.51 18.45 -8.17
C ALA A 52 14.26 19.72 -7.34
N ALA A 53 13.24 20.52 -7.71
CA ALA A 53 12.87 21.74 -7.01
C ALA A 53 11.77 21.55 -5.95
N VAL A 54 11.28 20.33 -5.75
CA VAL A 54 10.23 20.05 -4.75
C VAL A 54 10.83 20.11 -3.36
N THR A 55 10.27 20.96 -2.50
CA THR A 55 10.69 21.08 -1.10
C THR A 55 9.54 20.68 -0.17
N PRO A 56 9.80 19.91 0.90
CA PRO A 56 8.83 19.71 1.97
C PRO A 56 8.37 21.03 2.57
N GLY A 57 7.16 21.05 3.11
CA GLY A 57 6.60 22.21 3.82
C GLY A 57 5.09 22.33 3.66
N GLU A 58 4.52 23.31 4.36
CA GLU A 58 3.07 23.51 4.49
C GLU A 58 2.34 23.57 3.14
N ALA A 59 2.96 24.19 2.12
CA ALA A 59 2.34 24.29 0.80
C ALA A 59 2.19 22.93 0.09
N LEU A 60 3.18 22.04 0.24
CA LEU A 60 3.13 20.69 -0.34
C LEU A 60 2.20 19.79 0.47
N GLU A 61 2.23 19.92 1.79
CA GLU A 61 1.34 19.23 2.72
C GLU A 61 -0.13 19.58 2.44
N GLN A 62 -0.46 20.86 2.28
CA GLN A 62 -1.82 21.29 1.95
C GLN A 62 -2.28 20.69 0.62
N ARG A 63 -1.42 20.69 -0.41
CA ARG A 63 -1.74 20.05 -1.71
C ARG A 63 -1.98 18.56 -1.56
N PHE A 64 -1.20 17.89 -0.73
CA PHE A 64 -1.38 16.47 -0.42
C PHE A 64 -2.75 16.21 0.23
N PHE A 65 -3.12 16.97 1.26
CA PHE A 65 -4.43 16.85 1.91
C PHE A 65 -5.58 17.20 0.96
N ASP A 66 -5.48 18.28 0.20
CA ASP A 66 -6.47 18.68 -0.79
C ASP A 66 -6.68 17.62 -1.88
N ARG A 67 -5.65 16.84 -2.20
CA ARG A 67 -5.71 15.79 -3.20
C ARG A 67 -6.26 14.47 -2.64
N PHE A 68 -5.85 14.07 -1.44
CA PHE A 68 -6.06 12.68 -0.99
C PHE A 68 -6.96 12.54 0.24
N VAL A 69 -7.25 13.62 0.95
CA VAL A 69 -7.96 13.56 2.24
C VAL A 69 -9.21 14.42 2.27
N VAL A 70 -9.14 15.67 1.81
CA VAL A 70 -10.23 16.63 1.88
C VAL A 70 -11.23 16.37 0.75
N THR A 71 -12.27 15.58 1.01
CA THR A 71 -13.28 15.17 0.01
C THR A 71 -14.05 16.33 -0.61
N ALA A 72 -14.13 17.48 0.07
CA ALA A 72 -14.77 18.69 -0.43
C ALA A 72 -13.86 19.54 -1.34
N SER A 73 -12.57 19.21 -1.42
CA SER A 73 -11.62 19.91 -2.29
C SER A 73 -11.99 19.68 -3.76
N PRO A 74 -11.90 20.71 -4.63
CA PRO A 74 -12.05 20.52 -6.08
C PRO A 74 -10.93 19.66 -6.68
N TYR A 75 -9.86 19.42 -5.93
CA TYR A 75 -8.73 18.59 -6.34
C TYR A 75 -8.80 17.18 -5.76
N TYR A 76 -9.84 16.80 -5.02
CA TYR A 76 -9.91 15.49 -4.39
C TYR A 76 -9.88 14.35 -5.41
N LEU A 77 -9.08 13.31 -5.15
CA LEU A 77 -9.01 12.06 -5.90
C LEU A 77 -8.87 10.89 -4.92
N PRO A 78 -9.92 10.06 -4.76
CA PRO A 78 -9.81 8.83 -3.99
C PRO A 78 -9.05 7.81 -4.83
N LEU A 79 -7.74 7.66 -4.56
CA LEU A 79 -6.87 6.66 -5.19
C LEU A 79 -7.21 5.24 -4.71
N VAL A 80 -8.47 4.85 -4.84
CA VAL A 80 -9.05 3.56 -4.46
C VAL A 80 -9.68 2.96 -5.70
N GLU A 81 -9.21 1.78 -6.11
CA GLU A 81 -9.55 1.15 -7.39
C GLU A 81 -11.05 1.07 -7.63
N GLY A 82 -11.81 0.59 -6.63
CA GLY A 82 -13.26 0.50 -6.75
C GLY A 82 -13.96 1.84 -6.94
N SER A 83 -13.49 2.88 -6.25
CA SER A 83 -14.04 4.23 -6.33
C SER A 83 -13.76 4.88 -7.70
N VAL A 84 -12.55 4.66 -8.23
CA VAL A 84 -12.14 5.14 -9.57
C VAL A 84 -12.86 4.40 -10.68
N ARG A 85 -13.04 3.07 -10.57
CA ARG A 85 -13.77 2.27 -11.57
C ARG A 85 -15.24 2.67 -11.71
N GLU A 86 -15.84 3.11 -10.61
CA GLU A 86 -17.23 3.57 -10.57
C GLU A 86 -17.34 5.09 -10.77
N ALA A 87 -16.26 5.75 -11.21
CA ALA A 87 -16.29 7.18 -11.48
C ALA A 87 -17.18 7.52 -12.69
N TYR A 88 -17.84 8.67 -12.62
CA TYR A 88 -18.77 9.15 -13.64
C TYR A 88 -18.68 10.67 -13.76
N GLU A 89 -19.10 11.20 -14.92
CA GLU A 89 -19.18 12.65 -15.14
C GLU A 89 -20.54 13.19 -14.68
N ASP A 90 -20.52 14.29 -13.92
CA ASP A 90 -21.69 15.02 -13.41
C ASP A 90 -21.41 16.52 -13.50
N ASP A 91 -22.19 17.24 -14.31
CA ASP A 91 -22.03 18.69 -14.55
C ASP A 91 -20.59 19.11 -14.93
N GLY A 92 -19.96 18.36 -15.84
CA GLY A 92 -18.59 18.59 -16.29
C GLY A 92 -17.52 18.30 -15.23
N ARG A 93 -17.89 17.66 -14.12
CA ARG A 93 -16.98 17.26 -13.03
C ARG A 93 -16.94 15.75 -12.90
N LEU A 94 -15.74 15.21 -12.67
CA LEU A 94 -15.57 13.81 -12.35
C LEU A 94 -16.01 13.56 -10.90
N ARG A 95 -16.99 12.67 -10.71
CA ARG A 95 -17.42 12.14 -9.42
C ARG A 95 -16.89 10.74 -9.25
N PHE A 96 -16.60 10.37 -8.02
CA PHE A 96 -16.07 9.06 -7.69
C PHE A 96 -17.11 8.20 -6.98
N GLY A 97 -17.00 6.88 -7.17
CA GLY A 97 -17.82 5.91 -6.49
C GLY A 97 -17.51 5.81 -4.99
N PRO A 98 -18.24 4.96 -4.26
CA PRO A 98 -18.00 4.72 -2.84
C PRO A 98 -16.57 4.20 -2.57
N LEU A 99 -15.98 4.61 -1.45
CA LEU A 99 -14.65 4.15 -1.00
C LEU A 99 -14.63 2.69 -0.50
N ARG A 100 -15.80 2.06 -0.39
CA ARG A 100 -15.95 0.65 -0.03
C ARG A 100 -16.59 -0.04 -1.22
N SER A 101 -15.87 -0.98 -1.81
CA SER A 101 -16.34 -1.76 -2.95
C SER A 101 -15.97 -3.23 -2.77
N ARG A 102 -16.62 -4.10 -3.55
CA ARG A 102 -16.26 -5.52 -3.64
C ARG A 102 -14.82 -5.76 -4.13
N HIS A 103 -14.17 -4.76 -4.74
CA HIS A 103 -12.80 -4.89 -5.23
C HIS A 103 -11.80 -4.98 -4.08
N SER A 104 -12.05 -4.29 -2.96
CA SER A 104 -11.21 -4.41 -1.76
C SER A 104 -11.13 -5.85 -1.26
N ASP A 105 -12.23 -6.62 -1.32
CA ASP A 105 -12.26 -8.03 -0.89
C ASP A 105 -11.45 -8.94 -1.83
N HIS A 106 -11.50 -8.65 -3.15
CA HIS A 106 -10.72 -9.36 -4.15
C HIS A 106 -9.22 -9.14 -3.94
N VAL A 107 -8.79 -7.87 -3.81
CA VAL A 107 -7.39 -7.50 -3.58
C VAL A 107 -6.88 -8.11 -2.28
N LEU A 108 -7.66 -8.07 -1.21
CA LEU A 108 -7.31 -8.71 0.06
C LEU A 108 -7.13 -10.23 -0.07
N SER A 109 -7.89 -10.88 -0.96
CA SER A 109 -7.71 -12.31 -1.25
C SER A 109 -6.39 -12.58 -1.99
N CYS A 110 -5.97 -11.69 -2.90
CA CYS A 110 -4.66 -11.75 -3.54
C CYS A 110 -3.52 -11.60 -2.53
N TYR A 111 -3.62 -10.65 -1.60
CA TYR A 111 -2.63 -10.45 -0.53
C TYR A 111 -2.45 -11.72 0.31
N ARG A 112 -3.57 -12.30 0.76
CA ARG A 112 -3.58 -13.54 1.56
C ARG A 112 -2.99 -14.74 0.81
N ALA A 113 -3.20 -14.84 -0.50
CA ALA A 113 -2.72 -15.95 -1.30
C ALA A 113 -1.18 -16.05 -1.34
N VAL A 114 -0.47 -14.95 -1.12
CA VAL A 114 1.00 -14.89 -1.12
C VAL A 114 1.59 -14.45 0.21
N GLY A 115 0.77 -14.35 1.26
CA GLY A 115 1.20 -13.97 2.61
C GLY A 115 1.63 -12.52 2.76
N PHE A 116 1.16 -11.61 1.90
CA PHE A 116 1.43 -10.18 2.03
C PHE A 116 0.54 -9.56 3.11
N ASP A 117 1.14 -8.82 4.03
CA ASP A 117 0.44 -8.03 5.05
C ASP A 117 0.69 -6.53 4.85
N PRO A 118 -0.32 -5.76 4.41
CA PRO A 118 -0.16 -4.31 4.24
C PRO A 118 0.12 -3.57 5.56
N ALA A 119 -0.19 -4.13 6.72
CA ALA A 119 0.17 -3.53 8.00
C ALA A 119 1.68 -3.59 8.28
N GLY A 120 2.39 -4.55 7.66
CA GLY A 120 3.84 -4.72 7.78
C GLY A 120 4.68 -3.76 6.94
N TRP A 121 4.06 -3.01 6.02
CA TRP A 121 4.73 -2.07 5.10
C TRP A 121 5.46 -0.93 5.82
N GLY A 122 4.98 -0.53 7.01
CA GLY A 122 5.62 0.53 7.80
C GLY A 122 5.36 1.95 7.29
N ALA A 123 4.39 2.15 6.39
CA ALA A 123 3.83 3.47 6.08
C ALA A 123 3.19 4.10 7.33
N ARG A 124 3.37 5.42 7.51
CA ARG A 124 2.96 6.14 8.72
C ARG A 124 2.06 7.33 8.40
N GLY A 125 1.29 7.75 9.40
CA GLY A 125 0.43 8.93 9.34
C GLY A 125 -1.01 8.64 8.96
N VAL A 126 -1.83 9.68 8.99
CA VAL A 126 -3.31 9.59 8.93
C VAL A 126 -3.83 8.95 7.64
N VAL A 127 -3.10 9.09 6.53
CA VAL A 127 -3.48 8.46 5.26
C VAL A 127 -3.18 6.96 5.31
N ALA A 128 -1.99 6.56 5.78
CA ALA A 128 -1.56 5.18 5.92
C ALA A 128 -2.52 4.35 6.81
N GLU A 129 -2.96 4.89 7.95
CA GLU A 129 -3.89 4.22 8.87
C GLU A 129 -5.29 3.96 8.24
N GLY A 130 -5.69 4.80 7.29
CA GLY A 130 -6.99 4.76 6.64
C GLY A 130 -7.04 3.94 5.35
N LEU A 131 -5.89 3.47 4.85
CA LEU A 131 -5.79 2.84 3.53
C LEU A 131 -6.70 1.63 3.39
N LYS A 132 -7.30 1.53 2.21
CA LYS A 132 -8.10 0.38 1.81
C LYS A 132 -7.19 -0.62 1.08
N PRO A 133 -7.48 -1.93 1.11
CA PRO A 133 -6.66 -2.91 0.41
C PRO A 133 -6.45 -2.57 -1.08
N ASP A 134 -7.49 -2.04 -1.74
CA ASP A 134 -7.50 -1.59 -3.13
C ASP A 134 -7.10 -0.10 -3.30
N ALA A 135 -6.42 0.49 -2.32
CA ALA A 135 -5.78 1.78 -2.50
C ALA A 135 -4.53 1.60 -3.38
N LEU A 136 -4.30 2.52 -4.33
CA LEU A 136 -3.17 2.46 -5.26
C LEU A 136 -1.83 2.31 -4.52
N ALA A 137 -1.69 2.97 -3.37
CA ALA A 137 -0.49 2.85 -2.54
C ALA A 137 -0.28 1.41 -2.03
N CYS A 138 -1.34 0.74 -1.55
CA CYS A 138 -1.25 -0.66 -1.11
C CYS A 138 -0.96 -1.61 -2.27
N GLU A 139 -1.56 -1.40 -3.43
CA GLU A 139 -1.33 -2.23 -4.61
C GLU A 139 0.09 -2.07 -5.16
N LEU A 140 0.64 -0.86 -5.14
CA LEU A 140 2.03 -0.60 -5.52
C LEU A 140 3.01 -1.30 -4.59
N GLU A 141 2.79 -1.21 -3.28
CA GLU A 141 3.61 -1.92 -2.30
C GLU A 141 3.51 -3.44 -2.47
N PHE A 142 2.30 -3.94 -2.71
CA PHE A 142 2.10 -5.35 -3.01
C PHE A 142 2.91 -5.78 -4.24
N MET A 143 2.85 -5.01 -5.33
CA MET A 143 3.64 -5.28 -6.53
C MET A 143 5.15 -5.19 -6.29
N ALA A 144 5.60 -4.24 -5.47
CA ALA A 144 7.01 -4.13 -5.07
C ALA A 144 7.47 -5.41 -4.33
N SER A 145 6.66 -5.89 -3.38
CA SER A 145 6.95 -7.12 -2.64
C SER A 145 7.05 -8.35 -3.55
N LEU A 146 6.12 -8.49 -4.51
CA LEU A 146 6.14 -9.57 -5.51
C LEU A 146 7.39 -9.50 -6.38
N ALA A 147 7.79 -8.30 -6.82
CA ALA A 147 8.98 -8.10 -7.64
C ALA A 147 10.26 -8.45 -6.89
N LEU A 148 10.37 -8.11 -5.60
CA LEU A 148 11.51 -8.51 -4.76
C LEU A 148 11.61 -10.03 -4.64
N VAL A 149 10.49 -10.70 -4.33
CA VAL A 149 10.44 -12.18 -4.26
C VAL A 149 10.84 -12.79 -5.61
N ALA A 150 10.30 -12.29 -6.72
CA ALA A 150 10.60 -12.78 -8.06
C ALA A 150 12.05 -12.54 -8.49
N SER A 151 12.70 -11.48 -8.00
CA SER A 151 14.10 -11.18 -8.29
C SER A 151 15.11 -12.07 -7.55
N GLY A 152 14.65 -12.84 -6.56
CA GLY A 152 15.49 -13.65 -5.66
C GLY A 152 15.97 -12.90 -4.41
N ASP A 153 15.64 -11.62 -4.25
CA ASP A 153 16.01 -10.76 -3.11
C ASP A 153 15.02 -10.89 -1.93
N ALA A 154 14.45 -12.07 -1.71
CA ALA A 154 13.55 -12.28 -0.58
C ALA A 154 14.30 -12.11 0.75
N ALA A 155 14.36 -10.89 1.29
CA ALA A 155 14.38 -10.69 2.72
C ALA A 155 13.10 -11.34 3.24
N ALA A 156 13.25 -12.45 3.95
CA ALA A 156 12.16 -13.21 4.52
C ALA A 156 11.37 -12.33 5.50
N GLY A 157 10.35 -11.64 5.00
CA GLY A 157 9.23 -11.10 5.78
C GLY A 157 8.29 -12.23 6.18
N ALA A 158 8.83 -13.33 6.73
CA ALA A 158 8.03 -14.27 7.48
C ALA A 158 7.89 -13.66 8.88
N ALA A 159 6.72 -13.10 9.17
CA ALA A 159 6.28 -12.97 10.54
C ALA A 159 6.46 -14.35 11.21
N GLU A 160 7.24 -14.42 12.27
CA GLU A 160 7.22 -15.58 13.16
C GLU A 160 5.77 -15.78 13.60
N THR A 161 5.13 -16.85 13.11
CA THR A 161 3.90 -17.34 13.70
C THR A 161 4.18 -17.56 15.19
N PRO A 162 3.46 -16.92 16.13
CA PRO A 162 3.56 -17.29 17.52
C PRO A 162 3.17 -18.77 17.59
N GLY A 163 4.11 -19.60 18.02
CA GLY A 163 3.88 -21.02 18.23
C GLY A 163 2.59 -21.20 19.02
N ALA A 164 1.73 -22.09 18.53
CA ALA A 164 0.55 -22.55 19.24
C ALA A 164 0.98 -23.03 20.63
N GLY A 165 0.82 -22.17 21.64
CA GLY A 165 0.91 -22.56 23.02
C GLY A 165 -0.19 -23.56 23.29
N GLU A 166 0.21 -24.77 23.66
CA GLU A 166 -0.64 -25.85 24.15
C GLU A 166 -1.73 -25.30 25.07
N ALA A 167 -2.98 -25.61 24.75
CA ALA A 167 -4.06 -25.55 25.70
C ALA A 167 -3.80 -26.59 26.80
N PRO A 168 -3.79 -26.23 28.10
CA PRO A 168 -3.85 -27.24 29.14
C PRO A 168 -5.27 -27.81 29.15
N GLY A 169 -5.34 -29.12 28.89
CA GLY A 169 -6.54 -29.91 29.00
C GLY A 169 -7.17 -29.83 30.39
N ALA A 170 -8.50 -29.95 30.38
CA ALA A 170 -9.30 -30.14 31.55
C ALA A 170 -9.00 -31.48 32.21
N ASP A 171 -8.73 -31.47 33.51
CA ASP A 171 -9.03 -32.60 34.39
C ASP A 171 -10.04 -32.13 35.44
N ALA A 172 -11.13 -32.89 35.49
CA ALA A 172 -12.28 -32.73 36.35
C ALA A 172 -12.06 -33.40 37.72
N GLU A 173 -13.07 -33.21 38.58
CA GLU A 173 -13.33 -33.80 39.92
C GLU A 173 -13.09 -32.80 41.07
N GLY A 174 -14.05 -32.42 41.91
CA GLY A 174 -15.34 -32.98 42.25
C GLY A 174 -15.44 -33.16 43.77
N ARG A 175 -16.44 -32.50 44.40
CA ARG A 175 -16.89 -32.60 45.83
C ARG A 175 -16.02 -31.83 46.84
N ALA A 176 -16.54 -31.22 47.93
CA ALA A 176 -17.83 -31.27 48.61
C ALA A 176 -18.06 -29.97 49.41
N ALA A 177 -19.33 -29.74 49.77
CA ALA A 177 -19.83 -28.72 50.69
C ALA A 177 -19.22 -28.77 52.10
N ALA A 178 -19.21 -27.63 52.82
CA ALA A 178 -20.02 -27.40 54.03
C ALA A 178 -19.54 -26.17 54.85
N ALA A 179 -20.52 -25.55 55.51
CA ALA A 179 -20.50 -24.52 56.56
C ALA A 179 -20.26 -23.06 56.16
#